data_AF-A0A2P8WF81-F1
#
_entry.id   AF-A0A2P8WF81-F1
#
_cell.length_a   1.000
_cell.length_b   1.000
_cell.length_c   1.000
_cell.angle_alpha   90.00
_cell.angle_beta   90.00
_cell.angle_gamma   90.00
#
_symmetry.space_group_name_H-M   'P 1'
#
loop_
_entity.id
_entity.type
_entity.pdbx_description
1 polymer ?
#
loop_
_entity_poly.entity_id
_entity_poly.type
_entity_poly.pdbx_seq_one_letter_code
_entity_poly.pdbx_strand_id
1 'polypeptide(L)'
;AYHPDLDEPVGMSFCLTKGEQLYGRYWGCLEEFNHLHFNACYYAPIEWGIDHGITSFDPGAGGRHKKRRGFPATPNYSLHRFYEPRLQKILVNYIDEVNQMEQREIEAINADLPLKQGN
;
A
#
# COMPACT_ATOMS: atom_id res chain seq x y z
N ALA A 1 -4.29 1.88 19.28
CA ALA A 1 -3.72 0.83 20.15
C ALA A 1 -3.42 1.45 21.50
N TYR A 2 -3.73 0.74 22.58
CA TYR A 2 -3.59 1.24 23.95
C TYR A 2 -2.65 0.32 24.72
N HIS A 3 -1.86 0.89 25.64
CA HIS A 3 -1.16 0.10 26.65
C HIS A 3 -2.12 -0.12 27.83
N PRO A 4 -2.14 -1.30 28.47
CA PRO A 4 -3.06 -1.56 29.59
C PRO A 4 -2.98 -0.54 30.73
N ASP A 5 -1.81 0.05 30.94
CA ASP A 5 -1.54 0.99 32.02
C ASP A 5 -1.66 2.48 31.60
N LEU A 6 -2.04 2.77 30.36
CA LEU A 6 -2.14 4.14 29.84
C LEU A 6 -3.55 4.41 29.31
N ASP A 7 -4.12 5.55 29.68
CA ASP A 7 -5.42 6.01 29.15
C ASP A 7 -5.30 6.59 27.73
N GLU A 8 -4.09 6.93 27.30
CA GLU A 8 -3.82 7.51 25.98
C GLU A 8 -3.41 6.44 24.94
N PRO A 9 -3.77 6.62 23.65
CA PRO A 9 -3.36 5.70 22.61
C PRO A 9 -1.85 5.76 22.37
N VAL A 10 -1.19 4.60 22.35
CA VAL A 10 0.25 4.45 22.08
C VAL A 10 0.61 4.38 20.60
N GLY A 11 -0.39 4.22 19.73
CA GLY A 11 -0.21 4.25 18.29
C GLY A 11 -1.51 4.08 17.51
N MET A 12 -1.48 4.50 16.25
CA MET A 12 -2.67 4.56 15.40
C MET A 12 -2.31 4.43 13.92
N SER A 13 -3.14 3.70 13.20
CA SER A 13 -3.23 3.73 11.74
C SER A 13 -4.45 4.53 11.31
N PHE A 14 -4.28 5.42 10.33
CA PHE A 14 -5.37 6.13 9.69
C PHE A 14 -5.71 5.48 8.35
N CYS A 15 -6.96 5.03 8.22
CA CYS A 15 -7.48 4.40 7.02
C CYS A 15 -8.69 5.19 6.48
N LEU A 16 -8.87 5.17 5.17
CA LEU A 16 -10.00 5.77 4.45
C LEU A 16 -10.79 4.70 3.72
N THR A 17 -12.11 4.87 3.63
CA THR A 17 -12.97 4.00 2.82
C THR A 17 -13.58 4.75 1.65
N LYS A 18 -13.80 4.04 0.54
CA LYS A 18 -14.57 4.52 -0.61
C LYS A 18 -15.29 3.35 -1.27
N GLY A 19 -16.60 3.24 -1.05
CA GLY A 19 -17.33 2.03 -1.44
C GLY A 19 -16.73 0.80 -0.75
N GLU A 20 -16.50 -0.26 -1.51
CA GLU A 20 -15.91 -1.52 -1.02
C GLU A 20 -14.37 -1.50 -0.94
N GLN A 21 -13.74 -0.32 -0.99
CA GLN A 21 -12.29 -0.16 -0.96
C GLN A 21 -11.85 0.46 0.37
N LEU A 22 -10.80 -0.12 0.97
CA LEU A 22 -10.09 0.39 2.13
C LEU A 22 -8.69 0.86 1.72
N TYR A 23 -8.25 1.96 2.31
CA TYR A 23 -6.96 2.56 2.01
C TYR A 23 -6.21 2.94 3.28
N GLY A 24 -5.05 2.34 3.53
CA GLY A 24 -4.11 2.78 4.56
C GLY A 24 -3.39 4.05 4.12
N ARG A 25 -3.23 5.04 5.02
CA ARG A 25 -2.60 6.33 4.68
C ARG A 25 -1.51 6.74 5.64
N TYR A 26 -1.80 6.74 6.93
CA TYR A 26 -0.82 7.14 7.94
C TYR A 26 -0.72 6.10 9.03
N TRP A 27 0.46 6.01 9.61
CA TRP A 27 0.78 5.19 10.77
C TRP A 27 1.72 5.97 11.66
N GLY A 28 1.53 5.85 12.98
CA GLY A 28 2.44 6.39 13.96
C GLY A 28 2.28 5.70 15.31
N CYS A 29 3.33 5.75 16.12
CA CYS A 29 3.34 5.28 17.49
C CYS A 29 4.23 6.19 18.34
N LEU A 30 3.99 6.22 19.65
CA LEU A 30 4.75 7.04 20.60
C LEU A 30 6.16 6.46 20.83
N GLU A 31 6.29 5.15 20.76
CA GLU A 31 7.54 4.40 20.97
C GLU A 31 7.63 3.20 20.02
N GLU A 32 8.76 2.50 20.00
CA GLU A 32 8.90 1.26 19.25
C GLU A 32 8.25 0.08 20.00
N PHE A 33 7.09 -0.35 19.50
CA PHE A 33 6.39 -1.52 20.03
C PHE A 33 6.53 -2.71 19.09
N ASN A 34 6.90 -3.86 19.65
CA ASN A 34 7.03 -5.10 18.89
C ASN A 34 5.71 -5.44 18.17
N HIS A 35 5.81 -5.63 16.85
CA HIS A 35 4.71 -6.02 15.95
C HIS A 35 3.55 -5.04 15.80
N LEU A 36 3.54 -3.92 16.53
CA LEU A 36 2.42 -2.99 16.54
C LEU A 36 2.12 -2.43 15.14
N HIS A 37 3.16 -2.03 14.39
CA HIS A 37 3.00 -1.60 13.00
C HIS A 37 2.31 -2.67 12.14
N PHE A 38 2.62 -3.95 12.34
CA PHE A 38 2.00 -5.01 11.54
C PHE A 38 0.55 -5.26 11.91
N ASN A 39 0.23 -5.27 13.20
CA ASN A 39 -1.14 -5.42 13.66
C ASN A 39 -1.99 -4.23 13.17
N ALA A 40 -1.58 -3.01 13.48
CA ALA A 40 -2.39 -1.84 13.24
C ALA A 40 -2.49 -1.46 11.75
N CYS A 41 -1.46 -1.70 10.92
CA CYS A 41 -1.50 -1.29 9.51
C CYS A 41 -1.96 -2.40 8.54
N TYR A 42 -2.03 -3.65 8.99
CA TYR A 42 -2.37 -4.77 8.11
C TYR A 42 -3.44 -5.64 8.74
N TYR A 43 -3.14 -6.35 9.84
CA TYR A 43 -4.03 -7.40 10.32
C TYR A 43 -5.37 -6.86 10.85
N ALA A 44 -5.36 -5.84 11.71
CA ALA A 44 -6.59 -5.25 12.24
C ALA A 44 -7.43 -4.53 11.15
N PRO A 45 -6.84 -3.75 10.23
CA PRO A 45 -7.59 -3.20 9.09
C PRO A 45 -8.15 -4.27 8.13
N ILE A 46 -7.43 -5.37 7.90
CA ILE A 46 -7.92 -6.49 7.07
C ILE A 46 -9.12 -7.14 7.74
N GLU A 47 -9.02 -7.48 9.02
CA GLU A 47 -10.11 -8.07 9.81
C GLU A 47 -11.34 -7.15 9.77
N TRP A 48 -11.15 -5.87 10.10
CA TRP A 48 -12.19 -4.87 10.01
C TRP A 48 -12.80 -4.80 8.61
N GLY A 49 -11.97 -4.82 7.55
CA GLY A 49 -12.44 -4.78 6.17
C GLY A 49 -13.32 -5.97 5.80
N ILE A 50 -12.92 -7.18 6.18
CA ILE A 50 -13.69 -8.41 5.94
C ILE A 50 -15.08 -8.30 6.60
N ASP A 51 -15.13 -7.85 7.85
CA ASP A 51 -16.38 -7.69 8.60
C ASP A 51 -17.32 -6.63 8.00
N HIS A 52 -16.79 -5.68 7.23
CA HIS A 52 -17.53 -4.57 6.64
C HIS A 52 -17.73 -4.71 5.11
N GLY A 53 -17.48 -5.89 4.55
CA GLY A 53 -17.68 -6.15 3.12
C GLY A 53 -16.71 -5.42 2.19
N ILE A 54 -15.53 -5.03 2.71
CA ILE A 54 -14.45 -4.50 1.88
C ILE A 54 -13.90 -5.64 1.01
N THR A 55 -13.81 -5.39 -0.30
CA THR A 55 -13.31 -6.37 -1.28
C THR A 55 -11.87 -6.09 -1.71
N SER A 56 -11.35 -4.89 -1.43
CA SER A 56 -9.98 -4.52 -1.74
C SER A 56 -9.36 -3.61 -0.67
N PHE A 57 -8.13 -3.92 -0.27
CA PHE A 57 -7.36 -3.12 0.67
C PHE A 57 -6.00 -2.74 0.08
N ASP A 58 -5.78 -1.44 -0.06
CA ASP A 58 -4.49 -0.85 -0.43
C ASP A 58 -3.78 -0.32 0.84
N PRO A 59 -2.70 -0.97 1.31
CA PRO A 59 -1.96 -0.56 2.51
C PRO A 59 -0.97 0.60 2.23
N GLY A 60 -1.10 1.29 1.09
CA GLY A 60 -0.24 2.37 0.65
C GLY A 60 1.05 1.90 -0.03
N ALA A 61 1.93 2.85 -0.33
CA ALA A 61 3.21 2.58 -1.00
C ALA A 61 4.27 1.97 -0.05
N GLY A 62 5.23 1.23 -0.62
CA GLY A 62 6.50 0.86 0.00
C GLY A 62 6.50 -0.32 0.98
N GLY A 63 7.69 -0.92 1.15
CA GLY A 63 7.97 -1.93 2.17
C GLY A 63 8.07 -3.36 1.64
N ARG A 64 9.28 -3.94 1.69
CA ARG A 64 9.56 -5.34 1.31
C ARG A 64 8.68 -6.35 2.08
N HIS A 65 8.20 -5.95 3.26
CA HIS A 65 7.38 -6.78 4.14
C HIS A 65 5.92 -6.98 3.68
N LYS A 66 5.42 -6.17 2.73
CA LYS A 66 4.04 -6.26 2.19
C LYS A 66 3.83 -7.50 1.35
N LYS A 67 4.81 -7.83 0.50
CA LYS A 67 4.84 -9.03 -0.33
C LYS A 67 4.60 -10.32 0.47
N ARG A 68 5.32 -10.48 1.59
CA ARG A 68 5.15 -11.65 2.48
C ARG A 68 3.78 -11.73 3.16
N ARG A 69 3.00 -10.65 3.13
CA ARG A 69 1.68 -10.53 3.74
C ARG A 69 0.55 -10.60 2.71
N GLY A 70 0.87 -10.99 1.47
CA GLY A 70 -0.14 -11.23 0.43
C GLY A 70 -0.57 -9.98 -0.34
N PHE A 71 0.18 -8.87 -0.23
CA PHE A 71 -0.07 -7.68 -1.04
C PHE A 71 0.78 -7.71 -2.31
N PRO A 72 0.18 -7.96 -3.49
CA PRO A 72 0.91 -7.89 -4.75
C PRO A 72 1.29 -6.45 -5.08
N ALA A 73 2.41 -6.27 -5.79
CA ALA A 73 2.69 -5.03 -6.49
C ALA A 73 1.64 -4.83 -7.58
N THR A 74 1.09 -3.62 -7.66
CA THR A 74 0.10 -3.24 -8.68
C THR A 74 0.49 -1.89 -9.27
N PRO A 75 0.31 -1.68 -10.57
CA PRO A 75 0.57 -0.38 -11.18
C PRO A 75 -0.46 0.63 -10.69
N ASN A 76 -0.06 1.89 -10.63
CA ASN A 76 -0.96 3.00 -10.37
C ASN A 76 -0.76 4.09 -11.42
N TYR A 77 -1.81 4.83 -11.71
CA TYR A 77 -1.80 5.85 -12.75
C TYR A 77 -1.51 7.22 -12.15
N SER A 78 -0.67 7.98 -12.84
CA SER A 78 -0.39 9.37 -12.50
C SER A 78 -0.79 10.27 -13.66
N LEU A 79 -1.43 11.40 -13.34
CA LEU A 79 -1.87 12.38 -14.33
C LEU A 79 -0.92 13.59 -14.27
N HIS A 80 -0.30 13.90 -15.40
CA HIS A 80 0.67 14.98 -15.51
C HIS A 80 0.17 16.04 -16.48
N ARG A 81 0.20 17.31 -16.04
CA ARG A 81 -0.04 18.46 -16.92
C ARG A 81 1.21 19.35 -16.91
N PHE A 82 1.87 19.45 -18.06
CA PHE A 82 3.02 20.33 -18.22
C PHE A 82 2.58 21.68 -18.77
N TYR A 83 3.06 22.75 -18.14
CA TYR A 83 2.91 24.12 -18.65
C TYR A 83 4.13 24.54 -19.49
N GLU A 84 5.28 23.91 -19.28
CA GLU A 84 6.49 24.09 -20.07
C GLU A 84 6.61 22.96 -21.12
N PRO A 85 6.51 23.27 -22.43
CA PRO A 85 6.55 22.26 -23.50
C PRO A 85 7.81 21.39 -23.50
N ARG A 86 8.96 21.91 -23.05
CA ARG A 86 10.21 21.13 -22.98
C ARG A 86 10.10 19.95 -22.02
N LEU A 87 9.35 20.07 -20.93
CA LEU A 87 9.13 18.96 -19.98
C LEU A 87 8.25 17.87 -20.57
N GLN A 88 7.20 18.25 -21.31
CA GLN A 88 6.36 17.28 -22.01
C GLN A 88 7.16 16.46 -23.02
N LYS A 89 8.05 17.12 -23.77
CA LYS A 89 8.92 16.43 -24.74
C LYS A 89 9.83 15.40 -24.06
N ILE A 90 10.36 15.72 -22.88
CA ILE A 90 11.16 14.76 -22.10
C ILE A 90 10.27 13.57 -21.70
N LEU A 91 9.12 13.81 -21.07
CA LEU A 91 8.27 12.71 -20.59
C LEU A 91 7.83 11.78 -21.73
N VAL A 92 7.28 12.34 -22.81
CA VAL A 92 6.74 11.55 -23.94
C VAL A 92 7.79 10.67 -24.60
N ASN A 93 9.05 11.11 -24.64
CA ASN A 93 10.13 10.34 -25.24
C ASN A 93 10.53 9.09 -24.43
N TYR A 94 10.25 9.06 -23.11
CA TYR A 94 10.73 8.00 -22.22
C TYR A 94 9.62 7.24 -21.50
N ILE A 95 8.39 7.78 -21.44
CA ILE A 95 7.32 7.21 -20.61
C ILE A 95 6.96 5.77 -20.98
N ASP A 96 6.99 5.42 -22.27
CA ASP A 96 6.70 4.06 -22.73
C ASP A 96 7.77 3.07 -22.27
N GLU A 97 9.04 3.46 -22.37
CA GLU A 97 10.17 2.65 -21.89
C GLU A 97 10.11 2.46 -20.37
N VAL A 98 9.87 3.56 -19.63
CA VAL A 98 9.72 3.53 -18.17
C VAL A 98 8.55 2.64 -17.77
N ASN A 99 7.38 2.77 -18.41
CA ASN A 99 6.22 1.92 -18.11
C ASN A 99 6.52 0.43 -18.33
N GLN A 100 7.28 0.08 -19.37
CA GLN A 100 7.71 -1.30 -19.59
C GLN A 100 8.70 -1.79 -18.54
N MET A 101 9.60 -0.91 -18.07
CA MET A 101 10.54 -1.23 -16.99
C MET A 101 9.79 -1.49 -15.68
N GLU A 102 8.89 -0.60 -15.28
CA GLU A 102 8.06 -0.74 -14.08
C GLU A 102 7.19 -2.00 -14.13
N GLN A 103 6.62 -2.32 -15.29
CA GLN A 103 5.84 -3.55 -15.48
C GLN A 103 6.68 -4.81 -15.24
N ARG A 104 7.93 -4.85 -15.74
CA ARG A 104 8.86 -5.96 -15.48
C ARG A 104 9.23 -6.06 -13.99
N GLU A 105 9.38 -4.93 -13.30
CA GLU A 105 9.63 -4.93 -11.85
C GLU A 105 8.44 -5.47 -11.06
N ILE A 106 7.21 -5.06 -11.42
CA ILE A 106 5.97 -5.58 -10.81
C ILE A 106 5.89 -7.10 -10.99
N GLU A 107 6.14 -7.60 -12.20
CA GLU A 107 6.14 -9.03 -12.49
C GLU A 107 7.18 -9.79 -11.66
N ALA A 108 8.42 -9.26 -11.57
CA ALA A 108 9.48 -9.85 -10.75
C ALA A 108 9.13 -9.84 -9.26
N ILE A 109 8.55 -8.76 -8.74
CA ILE A 109 8.11 -8.69 -7.33
C ILE A 109 7.03 -9.74 -7.07
N ASN A 110 6.08 -9.90 -8.00
CA ASN A 110 4.93 -10.77 -7.84
C ASN A 110 5.24 -12.26 -8.07
N ALA A 111 6.25 -12.60 -8.87
CA ALA A 111 6.69 -13.98 -9.11
C ALA A 111 7.09 -14.75 -7.83
N ASP A 112 7.50 -14.01 -6.81
CA ASP A 112 7.98 -14.51 -5.53
C ASP A 112 6.93 -14.36 -4.40
N LEU A 113 5.67 -14.05 -4.72
CA LEU A 113 4.62 -13.95 -3.70
C LEU A 113 4.39 -15.32 -3.06
N PRO A 114 4.16 -15.39 -1.73
CA PRO A 114 3.93 -16.66 -1.03
C PRO A 114 2.52 -17.23 -1.25
N LEU A 115 1.81 -16.77 -2.29
CA LEU A 115 0.44 -17.16 -2.60
C LEU A 115 0.44 -18.07 -3.82
N LYS A 116 -0.40 -19.10 -3.82
CA LYS A 116 -0.64 -19.92 -5.01
C LYS A 116 -1.27 -19.04 -6.08
N GLN A 117 -0.75 -19.11 -7.31
CA GLN A 117 -1.45 -18.57 -8.46
C GLN A 117 -2.77 -19.36 -8.60
N GLY A 118 -3.89 -18.65 -8.71
CA GLY A 118 -5.20 -19.28 -8.89
C GLY A 118 -5.23 -20.09 -10.18
N ASN A 119 -5.83 -21.28 -10.13
CA ASN A 119 -6.15 -22.09 -11.31
C ASN A 119 -7.14 -21.37 -12.23
#